data_AF-A0A366MIT9-F1
#
_entry.id   AF-A0A366MIT9-F1
#
_cell.length_a   1.000
_cell.length_b   1.000
_cell.length_c   1.000
_cell.angle_alpha   90.00
_cell.angle_beta   90.00
_cell.angle_gamma   90.00
#
_symmetry.space_group_name_H-M   'P 1'
#
loop_
_entity.id
_entity.type
_entity.pdbx_description
1 polymer ?
#
loop_
_entity_poly.entity_id
_entity_poly.type
_entity_poly.pdbx_seq_one_letter_code
_entity_poly.pdbx_strand_id
1 'polypeptide(L)' 'MAVKIFEIVETLEFVSDIDGEKDCLMAQQGPHWFNIDVPKGSGFKAGDKVRITVERAD' A
#
# COMPACT_ATOMS: atom_id res chain seq x y z
N MET A 1 19.29 -1.46 -14.64
CA MET A 1 17.89 -1.01 -14.83
C MET A 1 17.06 -1.84 -13.89
N ALA A 2 16.20 -1.22 -13.07
CA ALA A 2 15.42 -1.99 -12.10
C ALA A 2 14.51 -2.99 -12.81
N VAL A 3 14.51 -4.25 -12.35
CA VAL A 3 13.66 -5.30 -12.91
C VAL A 3 12.34 -5.33 -12.15
N LYS A 4 11.22 -5.09 -12.84
CA LYS A 4 9.88 -5.21 -12.24
C LYS A 4 9.61 -6.65 -11.82
N ILE A 5 9.33 -6.85 -10.54
CA ILE A 5 8.99 -8.14 -9.95
C ILE A 5 7.48 -8.36 -10.01
N PHE A 6 6.69 -7.39 -9.53
CA PHE A 6 5.22 -7.44 -9.57
C PHE A 6 4.58 -6.05 -9.47
N GLU A 7 3.28 -5.97 -9.76
CA GLU A 7 2.45 -4.78 -9.57
C GLU A 7 1.10 -5.18 -8.96
N ILE A 8 0.61 -4.37 -8.02
CA ILE A 8 -0.74 -4.45 -7.47
C ILE A 8 -1.44 -3.13 -7.82
N VAL A 9 -2.63 -3.23 -8.41
CA VAL A 9 -3.53 -2.10 -8.64
C VAL A 9 -4.85 -2.44 -8.00
N GLU A 10 -5.15 -1.81 -6.87
CA GLU A 10 -6.32 -2.18 -6.07
C GLU A 10 -6.92 -0.97 -5.34
N THR A 11 -8.14 -1.13 -4.85
CA THR A 11 -8.76 -0.17 -3.95
C THR A 11 -8.33 -0.45 -2.52
N LEU A 12 -7.96 0.58 -1.76
CA LEU A 12 -7.72 0.44 -0.32
C LEU A 12 -8.99 -0.04 0.37
N GLU A 13 -8.91 -1.24 0.93
CA GLU A 13 -10.00 -1.80 1.72
C GLU A 13 -10.12 -1.08 3.05
N PHE A 14 -8.97 -0.76 3.66
CA PHE A 14 -8.91 -0.06 4.93
C PHE A 14 -7.62 0.71 5.12
N VAL A 15 -7.73 1.75 5.95
CA VAL A 15 -6.61 2.50 6.52
C VAL A 15 -6.70 2.25 8.02
N SER A 16 -5.75 1.50 8.57
CA SER A 16 -5.71 1.18 10.01
C SER A 16 -4.88 2.20 10.74
N ASP A 17 -5.34 2.63 11.91
CA ASP A 17 -4.51 3.38 12.84
C ASP A 17 -3.44 2.43 13.43
N ILE A 18 -2.16 2.75 13.29
CA ILE A 18 -1.07 2.00 13.97
C ILE A 18 -0.80 2.65 15.32
N ASP A 19 -0.53 3.96 15.30
CA ASP A 19 -0.20 4.76 16.48
C ASP A 19 -0.47 6.27 16.25
N GLY A 20 -0.01 7.11 17.17
CA GLY A 20 -0.15 8.57 17.07
C GLY A 20 0.59 9.22 15.89
N GLU A 21 1.45 8.49 15.19
CA GLU A 21 2.34 8.99 14.14
C GLU A 21 2.09 8.34 12.78
N LYS A 22 1.49 7.14 12.72
CA LYS A 22 1.37 6.34 11.50
C LYS A 22 0.01 5.68 11.32
N ASP A 23 -0.39 5.60 10.05
CA ASP A 23 -1.49 4.77 9.56
C ASP A 23 -0.91 3.61 8.72
N CYS A 24 -1.63 2.49 8.61
CA CYS A 24 -1.31 1.38 7.72
C CYS A 24 -2.31 1.30 6.57
N LEU A 25 -1.81 1.36 5.34
CA LEU A 25 -2.59 1.09 4.14
C LEU A 25 -2.57 -0.40 3.84
N MET A 26 -3.75 -0.99 3.66
CA MET A 26 -3.88 -2.41 3.36
C MET A 26 -4.89 -2.64 2.23
N ALA A 27 -4.52 -3.52 1.30
CA ALA A 27 -5.47 -4.18 0.41
C ALA A 27 -4.92 -5.54 -0.01
N GLN A 28 -5.83 -6.37 -0.52
CA GLN A 28 -5.52 -7.70 -1.02
C GLN A 28 -5.85 -7.82 -2.49
N GLN A 29 -4.93 -8.37 -3.28
CA GLN A 29 -5.18 -8.80 -4.66
C GLN A 29 -4.86 -10.30 -4.80
N GLY A 30 -5.90 -11.14 -4.75
CA GLY A 30 -5.74 -12.59 -4.78
C GLY A 30 -4.92 -13.10 -3.59
N PRO A 31 -3.84 -13.88 -3.80
CA PRO A 31 -2.98 -14.33 -2.70
C PRO A 31 -2.00 -13.26 -2.19
N HIS A 32 -1.95 -12.08 -2.83
CA HIS A 32 -0.99 -11.03 -2.52
C HIS A 32 -1.60 -9.98 -1.60
N TRP A 33 -0.95 -9.78 -0.46
CA TRP A 33 -1.25 -8.72 0.49
C TRP A 33 -0.16 -7.66 0.45
N PHE A 34 -0.52 -6.41 0.66
CA PHE A 34 0.45 -5.38 1.04
C PHE A 34 0.00 -4.64 2.29
N ASN A 35 1.01 -4.20 3.04
CA ASN A 35 0.89 -3.37 4.22
C ASN A 35 1.91 -2.25 4.06
N ILE A 36 1.47 -1.00 3.97
CA ILE A 36 2.36 0.16 3.87
C ILE A 36 2.06 1.11 5.02
N ASP A 37 3.05 1.29 5.89
CA ASP A 37 3.01 2.31 6.93
C ASP A 37 3.24 3.68 6.29
N VAL A 38 2.31 4.61 6.53
CA VAL A 38 2.37 5.98 6.05
C VAL A 38 2.24 6.95 7.23
N PRO A 39 2.80 8.17 7.13
CA PRO A 39 2.60 9.18 8.16
C PRO A 39 1.12 9.50 8.36
N LYS A 40 0.73 9.70 9.62
CA LYS A 40 -0.63 10.09 9.96
C LYS A 40 -0.99 11.43 9.34
N GLY A 41 -2.23 11.55 8.87
CA GLY A 41 -2.68 12.77 8.18
C GLY A 41 -2.26 12.86 6.70
N SER A 42 -1.76 11.77 6.11
CA SER A 42 -1.47 11.69 4.67
C SER A 42 -2.72 11.78 3.78
N GLY A 43 -3.94 11.73 4.36
CA GLY A 43 -5.20 11.96 3.65
C GLY A 43 -5.77 10.75 2.91
N PHE A 44 -5.15 9.58 3.04
CA PHE A 44 -5.67 8.33 2.50
C PHE A 44 -6.94 7.88 3.23
N LYS A 45 -7.85 7.24 2.48
CA LYS A 45 -9.06 6.64 3.03
C LYS A 45 -9.42 5.35 2.29
N ALA A 46 -10.26 4.53 2.93
CA ALA A 46 -10.89 3.40 2.27
C ALA A 46 -11.64 3.86 1.01
N GLY A 47 -11.50 3.11 -0.07
CA GLY A 47 -12.05 3.47 -1.39
C GLY A 47 -11.07 4.19 -2.32
N ASP A 48 -9.96 4.74 -1.80
CA ASP A 48 -8.92 5.32 -2.67
C ASP A 48 -8.25 4.22 -3.50
N LYS A 49 -7.85 4.57 -4.73
CA LYS A 49 -7.15 3.65 -5.63
C LYS A 49 -5.64 3.77 -5.41
N VAL A 50 -4.98 2.63 -5.23
CA VAL A 50 -3.53 2.54 -5.09
C VAL A 50 -2.91 1.71 -6.20
N ARG A 51 -1.65 2.04 -6.53
CA ARG A 51 -0.79 1.27 -7.41
C ARG A 51 0.56 1.09 -6.73
N ILE A 52 0.96 -0.16 -6.51
CA ILE A 52 2.23 -0.52 -5.90
C ILE A 52 3.04 -1.31 -6.92
N THR A 53 4.26 -0.87 -7.18
CA THR A 53 5.22 -1.56 -8.04
C THR A 53 6.41 -1.98 -7.19
N VAL A 54 6.78 -3.26 -7.27
CA VAL A 54 8.01 -3.76 -6.64
C VAL A 54 9.03 -4.07 -7.71
N GLU A 55 10.19 -3.44 -7.57
CA GLU A 55 11.31 -3.57 -8.51
C GLU A 55 12.55 -4.03 -7.76
N ARG A 56 13.38 -4.85 -8.43
CA ARG A 56 14.71 -5.20 -7.93
C ARG A 56 15.70 -4.13 -8.38
N ALA A 57 16.30 -3.43 -7.42
CA ALA A 57 17.49 -2.63 -7.68
C ALA A 57 18.68 -3.56 -7.97
N ASP A 58 19.56 -3.10 -8.85
CA ASP A 58 20.82 -3.78 -9.17
C ASP A 58 21.83 -3.68 -8.02
#